data_AF-A0AA88GCL9-F1
#
_entry.id   AF-A0AA88GCL9-F1
#
_cell.length_a   1.000
_cell.length_b   1.000
_cell.length_c   1.000
_cell.angle_alpha   90.00
_cell.angle_beta   90.00
_cell.angle_gamma   90.00
#
_symmetry.space_group_name_H-M   'P 1'
#
loop_
_entity.id
_entity.type
_entity.pdbx_description
1 polymer ?
#
loop_
_entity_poly.entity_id
_entity_poly.type
_entity_poly.pdbx_seq_one_letter_code
_entity_poly.pdbx_strand_id
1 'polypeptide(L)'
;MKIRIRFVGYNNKGCTDRWFNFSQFTVIESKPVFDVPLNVHHSITENVAFDNSKKPPQLKKAKKNQKVAQKFQADKSLKIRLYPNEQERTTLNQWMGTARWIYNRCLEFTNKSKGVKKNKKNFRTFVVNNDNYQTENQWVVNTPYDVRDAAAIELLFNINFEKKKAGTIDKFMIHFRRKKDRKDHFILHCKHWKSKKGQYSFIRNIKSAEPLPKELQYNSVIIKNKLNHYYLCIPQVLDIRGENQAPQHSGQVEALDP
;
A
#
# COMPACT_ATOMS: atom_id res chain seq x y z
N MET A 1 -20.48 24.91 24.60
CA MET A 1 -21.41 23.88 24.06
C MET A 1 -20.57 22.69 23.61
N LYS A 2 -20.63 21.57 24.34
CA LYS A 2 -19.90 20.33 24.02
C LYS A 2 -20.64 19.59 22.90
N ILE A 3 -19.97 19.34 21.77
CA ILE A 3 -20.46 18.37 20.77
C ILE A 3 -19.59 17.13 20.83
N ARG A 4 -20.23 16.04 21.27
CA ARG A 4 -19.70 14.70 21.46
C ARG A 4 -19.99 13.93 20.17
N ILE A 5 -18.96 13.45 19.47
CA ILE A 5 -19.16 12.60 18.29
C ILE A 5 -18.81 11.16 18.67
N ARG A 6 -19.82 10.29 18.76
CA ARG A 6 -19.65 8.83 18.81
C ARG A 6 -19.55 8.31 17.37
N PHE A 7 -18.68 7.32 17.14
CA PHE A 7 -18.69 6.53 15.92
C PHE A 7 -18.92 5.05 16.24
N VAL A 8 -19.96 4.49 15.61
CA VAL A 8 -20.34 3.07 15.64
C VAL A 8 -19.49 2.33 14.62
N GLY A 9 -18.83 1.24 15.05
CA GLY A 9 -17.99 0.42 14.18
C GLY A 9 -18.74 -0.78 13.60
N TYR A 10 -18.42 -1.15 12.36
CA TYR A 10 -18.71 -2.48 11.83
C TYR A 10 -17.55 -3.07 11.02
N ASN A 11 -17.31 -4.36 11.28
CA ASN A 11 -16.27 -5.21 10.71
C ASN A 11 -16.60 -5.64 9.28
N ASN A 12 -15.60 -5.62 8.39
CA ASN A 12 -15.61 -6.50 7.22
C ASN A 12 -14.22 -7.08 6.89
N LYS A 13 -14.25 -8.39 6.60
CA LYS A 13 -13.18 -9.38 6.63
C LYS A 13 -12.30 -9.35 5.36
N GLY A 14 -11.08 -9.86 5.49
CA GLY A 14 -10.22 -10.24 4.36
C GLY A 14 -9.03 -9.30 4.18
N CYS A 15 -7.85 -9.90 4.10
CA CYS A 15 -6.56 -9.25 3.83
C CYS A 15 -6.70 -8.33 2.60
N THR A 16 -6.79 -7.02 2.84
CA THR A 16 -6.73 -6.02 1.78
C THR A 16 -5.81 -4.89 2.20
N ASP A 17 -4.99 -4.44 1.25
CA ASP A 17 -4.16 -3.25 1.29
C ASP A 17 -4.97 -2.01 1.68
N ARG A 18 -5.25 -1.82 2.97
CA ARG A 18 -5.94 -0.64 3.50
C ARG A 18 -4.93 0.36 3.99
N TRP A 19 -4.64 1.33 3.13
CA TRP A 19 -4.17 2.65 3.52
C TRP A 19 -5.38 3.59 3.45
N PHE A 20 -5.66 4.28 4.55
CA PHE A 20 -6.67 5.34 4.74
C PHE A 20 -7.87 5.31 3.78
N ASN A 21 -9.03 4.87 4.27
CA ASN A 21 -10.30 5.02 3.53
C ASN A 21 -11.37 5.67 4.42
N PHE A 22 -12.02 6.70 3.89
CA PHE A 22 -13.10 7.47 4.50
C PHE A 22 -14.32 7.38 3.57
N SER A 23 -15.50 7.17 4.17
CA SER A 23 -16.84 7.22 3.57
C SER A 23 -17.25 6.08 2.61
N GLN A 24 -18.51 5.65 2.48
CA GLN A 24 -19.70 5.55 3.34
C GLN A 24 -20.70 4.61 2.62
N PHE A 25 -21.79 4.28 3.31
CA PHE A 25 -23.00 3.53 2.93
C PHE A 25 -23.60 3.82 1.54
N THR A 26 -24.39 2.86 1.01
CA THR A 26 -25.75 3.12 0.47
C THR A 26 -26.59 1.83 0.30
N VAL A 27 -27.85 1.93 0.74
CA VAL A 27 -29.14 1.43 0.22
C VAL A 27 -29.30 -0.07 -0.12
N ILE A 28 -30.24 -0.71 0.58
CA ILE A 28 -30.76 -2.06 0.30
C ILE A 28 -32.01 -1.92 -0.58
N GLU A 29 -31.99 -2.52 -1.77
CA GLU A 29 -33.20 -2.92 -2.50
C GLU A 29 -33.14 -4.44 -2.72
N SER A 30 -34.18 -5.13 -2.25
CA SER A 30 -34.36 -6.58 -2.30
C SER A 30 -35.30 -6.96 -3.44
N LYS A 31 -34.97 -7.98 -4.25
CA LYS A 31 -35.90 -8.84 -5.02
C LYS A 31 -35.25 -10.23 -5.28
N PRO A 32 -35.98 -11.27 -5.71
CA PRO A 32 -36.69 -12.21 -4.83
C PRO A 32 -36.17 -13.66 -4.97
N VAL A 33 -36.60 -14.49 -4.01
CA VAL A 33 -36.41 -15.94 -3.94
C VAL A 33 -37.24 -16.63 -5.03
N PHE A 34 -36.68 -17.68 -5.67
CA PHE A 34 -37.48 -18.69 -6.36
C PHE A 34 -36.92 -20.09 -6.07
N ASP A 35 -37.86 -20.97 -5.69
CA ASP A 35 -37.70 -22.33 -5.20
C ASP A 35 -37.34 -23.35 -6.29
N VAL A 36 -36.71 -24.44 -5.85
CA VAL A 36 -36.55 -25.70 -6.60
C VAL A 36 -37.56 -26.71 -6.05
N PRO A 37 -38.15 -27.58 -6.89
CA PRO A 37 -38.58 -28.89 -6.40
C PRO A 37 -37.93 -30.08 -7.12
N LEU A 38 -37.90 -31.17 -6.36
CA LEU A 38 -37.36 -32.50 -6.60
C LEU A 38 -37.90 -33.19 -7.86
N ASN A 39 -37.12 -34.13 -8.41
CA ASN A 39 -37.67 -35.44 -8.74
C ASN A 39 -36.65 -36.59 -8.80
N VAL A 40 -37.12 -37.76 -8.40
CA VAL A 40 -36.46 -39.08 -8.30
C VAL A 40 -36.86 -39.93 -9.51
N HIS A 41 -35.97 -40.79 -10.05
CA HIS A 41 -36.31 -42.18 -10.43
C HIS A 41 -35.07 -43.04 -10.83
N HIS A 42 -35.17 -44.34 -10.46
CA HIS A 42 -34.35 -45.54 -10.75
C HIS A 42 -34.00 -45.78 -12.26
N SER A 43 -33.08 -46.65 -12.74
CA SER A 43 -32.52 -47.95 -12.31
C SER A 43 -31.41 -48.44 -13.30
N ILE A 44 -30.39 -49.18 -12.79
CA ILE A 44 -29.71 -50.44 -13.28
C ILE A 44 -29.25 -50.50 -14.78
N THR A 45 -27.99 -50.79 -15.21
CA THR A 45 -27.18 -52.04 -15.12
C THR A 45 -25.67 -51.86 -15.48
N GLU A 46 -24.85 -52.67 -14.78
CA GLU A 46 -23.64 -53.44 -15.18
C GLU A 46 -22.60 -52.89 -16.18
N ASN A 47 -21.33 -52.74 -15.75
CA ASN A 47 -20.27 -53.74 -16.00
C ASN A 47 -18.87 -53.34 -15.48
N VAL A 48 -18.19 -54.39 -15.01
CA VAL A 48 -16.80 -54.63 -14.59
C VAL A 48 -15.69 -53.78 -15.23
N ALA A 49 -14.83 -53.17 -14.40
CA ALA A 49 -13.37 -53.12 -14.56
C ALA A 49 -12.70 -52.65 -13.26
N PHE A 50 -11.89 -53.52 -12.64
CA PHE A 50 -11.11 -53.23 -11.43
C PHE A 50 -9.75 -52.65 -11.85
N ASP A 51 -9.61 -51.32 -11.85
CA ASP A 51 -8.32 -50.64 -12.00
C ASP A 51 -7.91 -50.01 -10.67
N ASN A 52 -6.97 -50.67 -10.00
CA ASN A 52 -6.34 -50.25 -8.76
C ASN A 52 -5.28 -49.17 -9.03
N SER A 53 -5.71 -47.91 -9.16
CA SER A 53 -4.77 -46.78 -9.15
C SER A 53 -5.40 -45.45 -8.70
N LYS A 54 -6.02 -45.40 -7.50
CA LYS A 54 -6.47 -44.14 -6.88
C LYS A 54 -5.80 -43.91 -5.52
N LYS A 55 -4.85 -42.97 -5.50
CA LYS A 55 -4.29 -42.40 -4.25
C LYS A 55 -5.43 -41.83 -3.39
N PRO A 56 -5.39 -42.00 -2.06
CA PRO A 56 -6.46 -41.53 -1.18
C PRO A 56 -6.63 -40.00 -1.28
N PRO A 57 -7.87 -39.48 -1.20
CA PRO A 57 -8.13 -38.05 -1.27
C PRO A 57 -7.49 -37.37 -0.05
N GLN A 58 -6.55 -36.47 -0.30
CA GLN A 58 -5.92 -35.67 0.74
C GLN A 58 -6.98 -34.81 1.43
N LEU A 59 -7.19 -35.06 2.72
CA LEU A 59 -7.99 -34.21 3.61
C LEU A 59 -7.55 -32.75 3.45
N LYS A 60 -8.41 -31.93 2.83
CA LYS A 60 -8.21 -30.47 2.72
C LYS A 60 -8.15 -29.90 4.14
N LYS A 61 -6.94 -29.64 4.65
CA LYS A 61 -6.73 -28.98 5.93
C LYS A 61 -7.50 -27.65 5.92
N ALA A 62 -8.49 -27.53 6.80
CA ALA A 62 -9.25 -26.31 6.99
C ALA A 62 -8.29 -25.15 7.29
N LYS A 63 -8.32 -24.10 6.47
CA LYS A 63 -7.55 -22.88 6.72
C LYS A 63 -8.08 -22.26 8.01
N LYS A 64 -7.32 -22.37 9.11
CA LYS A 64 -7.55 -21.59 10.33
C LYS A 64 -7.49 -20.11 9.94
N ASN A 65 -8.64 -19.45 9.90
CA ASN A 65 -8.72 -18.00 9.77
C ASN A 65 -8.16 -17.39 11.07
N GLN A 66 -6.85 -17.11 11.09
CA GLN A 66 -6.26 -16.29 12.13
C GLN A 66 -6.92 -14.90 12.06
N LYS A 67 -7.57 -14.48 13.16
CA LYS A 67 -8.12 -13.13 13.29
C LYS A 67 -6.97 -12.15 13.07
N VAL A 68 -7.02 -11.41 11.95
CA VAL A 68 -6.07 -10.34 11.66
C VAL A 68 -6.23 -9.28 12.75
N ALA A 69 -5.17 -9.01 13.51
CA ALA A 69 -5.16 -7.95 14.51
C ALA A 69 -5.56 -6.61 13.87
N GLN A 70 -6.43 -5.85 14.52
CA GLN A 70 -6.83 -4.52 14.04
C GLN A 70 -5.59 -3.62 14.03
N LYS A 71 -5.19 -3.15 12.85
CA LYS A 71 -4.12 -2.15 12.73
C LYS A 71 -4.70 -0.76 13.01
N PHE A 72 -4.12 -0.04 13.96
CA PHE A 72 -4.47 1.35 14.26
C PHE A 72 -4.07 2.27 13.10
N GLN A 73 -4.61 3.49 13.06
CA GLN A 73 -4.21 4.49 12.07
C GLN A 73 -2.82 5.03 12.39
N ALA A 74 -2.04 5.35 11.34
CA ALA A 74 -0.70 5.88 11.49
C ALA A 74 -0.77 7.41 11.39
N ASP A 75 -0.61 8.09 12.53
CA ASP A 75 -0.81 9.53 12.66
C ASP A 75 0.51 10.32 12.82
N LYS A 76 1.63 9.62 13.06
CA LYS A 76 2.98 10.20 13.08
C LYS A 76 3.93 9.47 12.12
N SER A 77 5.06 10.08 11.81
CA SER A 77 6.12 9.40 11.05
C SER A 77 7.50 9.64 11.66
N LEU A 78 8.24 8.57 11.89
CA LEU A 78 9.65 8.60 12.24
C LEU A 78 10.48 8.75 10.95
N LYS A 79 11.43 9.67 10.95
CA LYS A 79 12.28 9.96 9.79
C LYS A 79 13.75 9.69 10.11
N ILE A 80 14.26 8.55 9.68
CA ILE A 80 15.64 8.11 9.95
C ILE A 80 16.53 8.49 8.77
N ARG A 81 17.69 9.11 9.03
CA ARG A 81 18.69 9.42 7.98
C ARG A 81 19.46 8.15 7.59
N LEU A 82 19.59 7.92 6.28
CA LEU A 82 20.34 6.82 5.68
C LEU A 82 21.62 7.34 5.00
N TYR A 83 22.66 6.53 5.05
CA TYR A 83 23.99 6.76 4.48
C TYR A 83 24.36 5.61 3.53
N PRO A 84 23.71 5.51 2.35
CA PRO A 84 23.99 4.46 1.40
C PRO A 84 25.41 4.60 0.81
N ASN A 85 26.05 3.46 0.55
CA ASN A 85 27.27 3.37 -0.25
C ASN A 85 26.97 3.70 -1.73
N GLU A 86 27.99 3.69 -2.59
CA GLU A 86 27.84 4.07 -3.99
C GLU A 86 26.90 3.14 -4.78
N GLN A 87 27.01 1.83 -4.60
CA GLN A 87 26.17 0.83 -5.28
C GLN A 87 24.70 0.94 -4.84
N GLU A 88 24.48 1.07 -3.53
CA GLU A 88 23.15 1.29 -2.94
C GLU A 88 22.55 2.60 -3.43
N ARG A 89 23.35 3.66 -3.53
CA ARG A 89 22.93 4.98 -4.03
C ARG A 89 22.49 4.91 -5.48
N THR A 90 23.25 4.22 -6.33
CA THR A 90 22.90 4.00 -7.74
C THR A 90 21.58 3.26 -7.85
N THR A 91 21.41 2.19 -7.08
CA THR A 91 20.16 1.40 -7.03
C THR A 91 18.97 2.25 -6.59
N LEU A 92 19.10 2.98 -5.47
CA LEU A 92 18.04 3.86 -4.97
C LEU A 92 17.69 4.98 -5.97
N ASN A 93 18.68 5.58 -6.62
CA ASN A 93 18.46 6.61 -7.64
C ASN A 93 17.75 6.05 -8.87
N GLN A 94 18.13 4.85 -9.31
CA GLN A 94 17.45 4.17 -10.41
C GLN A 94 15.99 3.92 -10.04
N TRP A 95 15.72 3.36 -8.86
CA TRP A 95 14.35 3.06 -8.43
C TRP A 95 13.49 4.31 -8.28
N MET A 96 14.03 5.39 -7.72
CA MET A 96 13.35 6.70 -7.65
C MET A 96 13.08 7.27 -9.06
N GLY A 97 14.07 7.16 -9.96
CA GLY A 97 13.94 7.58 -11.35
C GLY A 97 12.84 6.82 -12.08
N THR A 98 12.79 5.50 -11.91
CA THR A 98 11.74 4.64 -12.46
C THR A 98 10.39 4.95 -11.87
N ALA A 99 10.28 5.09 -10.54
CA ALA A 99 9.01 5.45 -9.88
C ALA A 99 8.47 6.78 -10.42
N ARG A 100 9.32 7.81 -10.54
CA ARG A 100 8.97 9.10 -11.15
C ARG A 100 8.54 8.96 -12.60
N TRP A 101 9.26 8.18 -13.40
CA TRP A 101 8.94 7.97 -14.81
C TRP A 101 7.61 7.23 -14.99
N ILE A 102 7.37 6.15 -14.23
CA ILE A 102 6.11 5.40 -14.25
C ILE A 102 4.94 6.30 -13.85
N TYR A 103 5.08 7.08 -12.77
CA TYR A 103 4.06 8.05 -12.37
C TYR A 103 3.70 8.99 -13.52
N ASN A 104 4.72 9.57 -14.17
CA ASN A 104 4.52 10.49 -15.29
C ASN A 104 3.87 9.79 -16.50
N ARG A 105 4.25 8.55 -16.82
CA ARG A 105 3.62 7.78 -17.90
C ARG A 105 2.17 7.44 -17.59
N CYS A 106 1.83 7.09 -16.35
CA CYS A 106 0.44 6.91 -15.94
C CYS A 106 -0.37 8.21 -16.04
N LEU A 107 0.24 9.38 -15.75
CA LEU A 107 -0.41 10.68 -15.89
C LEU A 107 -0.62 11.05 -17.36
N GLU A 108 0.37 10.80 -18.20
CA GLU A 108 0.27 11.00 -19.64
C GLU A 108 -0.82 10.12 -20.26
N PHE A 109 -0.85 8.83 -19.90
CA PHE A 109 -1.93 7.91 -20.28
C PHE A 109 -3.29 8.43 -19.82
N THR A 110 -3.37 8.88 -18.56
CA THR A 110 -4.58 9.48 -17.99
C THR A 110 -5.10 10.70 -18.74
N ASN A 111 -4.19 11.53 -19.28
CA ASN A 111 -4.52 12.73 -20.03
C ASN A 111 -4.88 12.43 -21.49
N LYS A 112 -4.22 11.45 -22.11
CA LYS A 112 -4.42 11.05 -23.52
C LYS A 112 -5.65 10.15 -23.71
N SER A 113 -5.86 9.20 -22.81
CA SER A 113 -6.92 8.20 -22.92
C SER A 113 -8.26 8.74 -22.45
N LYS A 114 -9.02 9.37 -23.35
CA LYS A 114 -10.42 9.73 -23.11
C LYS A 114 -11.28 8.44 -23.09
N GLY A 115 -12.16 8.30 -22.09
CA GLY A 115 -13.09 7.16 -21.98
C GLY A 115 -12.55 5.91 -21.27
N VAL A 116 -11.24 5.76 -21.08
CA VAL A 116 -10.68 4.62 -20.33
C VAL A 116 -10.82 4.85 -18.82
N LYS A 117 -11.37 3.86 -18.12
CA LYS A 117 -11.50 3.90 -16.65
C LYS A 117 -10.10 3.95 -16.00
N LYS A 118 -9.88 4.92 -15.12
CA LYS A 118 -8.61 5.09 -14.40
C LYS A 118 -8.64 4.20 -13.16
N ASN A 119 -8.17 2.97 -13.33
CA ASN A 119 -8.12 1.97 -12.27
C ASN A 119 -6.77 1.26 -12.25
N LYS A 120 -6.50 0.53 -11.17
CA LYS A 120 -5.26 -0.21 -10.98
C LYS A 120 -4.97 -1.19 -12.11
N LYS A 121 -6.01 -1.89 -12.61
CA LYS A 121 -5.87 -2.90 -13.67
C LYS A 121 -5.35 -2.27 -14.97
N ASN A 122 -5.94 -1.16 -15.38
CA ASN A 122 -5.56 -0.48 -16.62
C ASN A 122 -4.15 0.11 -16.53
N PHE A 123 -3.77 0.73 -15.41
CA PHE A 123 -2.39 1.19 -15.24
C PHE A 123 -1.38 0.04 -15.27
N ARG A 124 -1.72 -1.13 -14.73
CA ARG A 124 -0.87 -2.31 -14.80
C ARG A 124 -0.71 -2.82 -16.23
N THR A 125 -1.80 -2.95 -16.97
CA THR A 125 -1.77 -3.46 -18.34
C THR A 125 -1.05 -2.52 -19.30
N PHE A 126 -1.37 -1.22 -19.28
CA PHE A 126 -0.87 -0.28 -20.28
C PHE A 126 0.50 0.34 -19.93
N VAL A 127 0.82 0.45 -18.64
CA VAL A 127 2.06 1.08 -18.19
C VAL A 127 2.95 0.05 -17.49
N VAL A 128 2.57 -0.49 -16.33
CA VAL A 128 3.54 -1.26 -15.50
C VAL A 128 4.07 -2.54 -16.18
N ASN A 129 3.21 -3.30 -16.85
CA ASN A 129 3.50 -4.55 -17.55
C ASN A 129 3.65 -4.35 -19.06
N ASN A 130 4.04 -3.15 -19.50
CA ASN A 130 4.16 -2.90 -20.93
C ASN A 130 5.30 -3.75 -21.52
N ASP A 131 4.97 -4.61 -22.48
CA ASP A 131 5.93 -5.52 -23.13
C ASP A 131 7.03 -4.76 -23.87
N ASN A 132 6.78 -3.50 -24.25
CA ASN A 132 7.76 -2.63 -24.86
C ASN A 132 9.00 -2.45 -23.98
N TYR A 133 8.93 -2.70 -22.67
CA TYR A 133 10.09 -2.64 -21.76
C TYR A 133 11.18 -3.66 -22.06
N GLN A 134 10.88 -4.71 -22.82
CA GLN A 134 11.88 -5.69 -23.26
C GLN A 134 12.75 -5.13 -24.40
N THR A 135 12.15 -4.32 -25.28
CA THR A 135 12.84 -3.74 -26.44
C THR A 135 13.36 -2.34 -26.15
N GLU A 136 12.50 -1.45 -25.64
CA GLU A 136 12.77 -0.06 -25.32
C GLU A 136 12.69 0.18 -23.80
N ASN A 137 13.55 1.01 -23.22
CA ASN A 137 13.51 1.31 -21.77
C ASN A 137 13.75 0.09 -20.85
N GLN A 138 14.63 -0.83 -21.24
CA GLN A 138 15.04 -2.01 -20.46
C GLN A 138 15.45 -1.70 -19.01
N TRP A 139 15.96 -0.50 -18.75
CA TRP A 139 16.32 -0.01 -17.42
C TRP A 139 15.13 0.00 -16.43
N VAL A 140 13.88 0.01 -16.91
CA VAL A 140 12.65 -0.11 -16.12
C VAL A 140 12.49 -1.54 -15.57
N VAL A 141 12.87 -2.56 -16.34
CA VAL A 141 12.78 -3.98 -15.95
C VAL A 141 13.74 -4.29 -14.80
N ASN A 142 14.89 -3.62 -14.76
CA ASN A 142 15.86 -3.71 -13.67
C ASN A 142 15.30 -3.21 -12.32
N THR A 143 14.23 -2.42 -12.35
CA THR A 143 13.54 -1.97 -11.14
C THR A 143 12.46 -2.99 -10.74
N PRO A 144 12.39 -3.38 -9.45
CA PRO A 144 11.40 -4.32 -8.97
C PRO A 144 9.97 -3.93 -9.35
N TYR A 145 9.14 -4.93 -9.69
CA TYR A 145 7.74 -4.71 -10.06
C TYR A 145 6.97 -3.91 -9.01
N ASP A 146 7.16 -4.23 -7.72
CA ASP A 146 6.44 -3.57 -6.63
C ASP A 146 6.73 -2.05 -6.54
N VAL A 147 7.95 -1.59 -6.89
CA VAL A 147 8.26 -0.15 -6.97
C VAL A 147 7.46 0.50 -8.10
N ARG A 148 7.37 -0.17 -9.26
CA ARG A 148 6.64 0.33 -10.43
C ARG A 148 5.13 0.37 -10.17
N ASP A 149 4.57 -0.71 -9.60
CA ASP A 149 3.15 -0.80 -9.23
C ASP A 149 2.79 0.26 -8.17
N ALA A 150 3.63 0.43 -7.14
CA ALA A 150 3.41 1.44 -6.12
C ALA A 150 3.36 2.87 -6.69
N ALA A 151 4.24 3.20 -7.65
CA ALA A 151 4.22 4.50 -8.31
C ALA A 151 2.93 4.76 -9.12
N ALA A 152 2.41 3.72 -9.78
CA ALA A 152 1.13 3.81 -10.52
C ALA A 152 -0.07 3.98 -9.56
N ILE A 153 -0.07 3.25 -8.44
CA ILE A 153 -1.08 3.37 -7.38
C ILE A 153 -1.04 4.77 -6.76
N GLU A 154 0.15 5.32 -6.57
CA GLU A 154 0.33 6.65 -6.01
C GLU A 154 -0.34 7.73 -6.87
N LEU A 155 -0.26 7.63 -8.20
CA LEU A 155 -1.05 8.50 -9.08
C LEU A 155 -2.55 8.29 -8.87
N LEU A 156 -3.01 7.03 -8.79
CA LEU A 156 -4.43 6.73 -8.62
C LEU A 156 -5.02 7.37 -7.36
N PHE A 157 -4.28 7.34 -6.24
CA PHE A 157 -4.66 8.02 -5.01
C PHE A 157 -4.65 9.55 -5.15
N ASN A 158 -3.67 10.09 -5.88
CA ASN A 158 -3.62 11.53 -6.14
C ASN A 158 -4.77 11.99 -7.05
N ILE A 159 -5.30 11.12 -7.91
CA ILE A 159 -6.51 11.43 -8.68
C ILE A 159 -7.74 11.35 -7.76
N ASN A 160 -7.97 12.42 -6.99
CA ASN A 160 -9.11 12.60 -6.08
C ASN A 160 -10.44 12.77 -6.83
N PHE A 161 -10.93 11.70 -7.45
CA PHE A 161 -12.19 11.72 -8.20
C PHE A 161 -13.41 11.99 -7.32
N GLU A 162 -13.38 11.57 -6.06
CA GLU A 162 -14.54 11.66 -5.17
C GLU A 162 -14.88 13.12 -4.86
N LYS A 163 -13.87 13.95 -4.57
CA LYS A 163 -14.06 15.39 -4.33
C LYS A 163 -14.52 16.15 -5.57
N LYS A 164 -14.09 15.72 -6.76
CA LYS A 164 -14.58 16.27 -8.02
C LYS A 164 -16.03 15.84 -8.30
N LYS A 165 -16.35 14.56 -8.07
CA LYS A 165 -17.71 14.02 -8.26
C LYS A 165 -18.71 14.60 -7.26
N ALA A 166 -18.28 14.85 -6.03
CA ALA A 166 -19.08 15.50 -4.99
C ALA A 166 -19.24 17.02 -5.21
N GLY A 167 -18.71 17.57 -6.31
CA GLY A 167 -18.80 19.01 -6.62
C GLY A 167 -18.02 19.92 -5.67
N THR A 168 -17.17 19.35 -4.79
CA THR A 168 -16.40 20.13 -3.81
C THR A 168 -15.23 20.90 -4.46
N ILE A 169 -14.77 20.47 -5.64
CA ILE A 169 -13.66 21.08 -6.36
C ILE A 169 -14.00 21.19 -7.85
N ASP A 170 -14.01 22.43 -8.35
CA ASP A 170 -14.33 22.74 -9.75
C ASP A 170 -13.25 22.27 -10.73
N LYS A 171 -11.97 22.43 -10.35
CA LYS A 171 -10.81 22.10 -11.18
C LYS A 171 -9.76 21.35 -10.36
N PHE A 172 -9.42 20.15 -10.80
CA PHE A 172 -8.33 19.35 -10.23
C PHE A 172 -7.31 19.04 -11.32
N MET A 173 -6.12 19.65 -11.22
CA MET A 173 -5.03 19.44 -12.17
C MET A 173 -3.84 18.78 -11.47
N ILE A 174 -3.49 17.58 -11.93
CA ILE A 174 -2.30 16.85 -11.46
C ILE A 174 -1.13 17.22 -12.34
N HIS A 175 0.00 17.52 -11.72
CA HIS A 175 1.22 17.90 -12.40
C HIS A 175 2.16 16.70 -12.56
N PHE A 176 2.95 16.71 -13.64
CA PHE A 176 4.07 15.78 -13.78
C PHE A 176 5.13 16.03 -12.71
N ARG A 177 5.76 14.95 -12.24
CA ARG A 177 6.92 15.00 -11.35
C ARG A 177 8.17 15.41 -12.12
N ARG A 178 8.96 16.31 -11.53
CA ARG A 178 10.19 16.84 -12.13
C ARG A 178 11.41 16.11 -11.59
N LYS A 179 12.47 15.98 -12.39
CA LYS A 179 13.74 15.36 -11.97
C LYS A 179 14.46 16.13 -10.85
N LYS A 180 14.32 17.47 -10.84
CA LYS A 180 14.94 18.37 -9.87
C LYS A 180 13.95 18.86 -8.79
N ASP A 181 12.92 18.07 -8.52
CA ASP A 181 11.96 18.44 -7.47
C ASP A 181 12.63 18.47 -6.09
N ARG A 182 11.98 19.09 -5.10
CA ARG A 182 12.49 19.17 -3.73
C ARG A 182 12.69 17.80 -3.09
N LYS A 183 11.91 16.80 -3.52
CA LYS A 183 11.92 15.44 -2.97
C LYS A 183 11.65 14.45 -4.10
N ASP A 184 12.52 13.46 -4.25
CA ASP A 184 12.28 12.24 -5.04
C ASP A 184 12.07 11.09 -4.05
N HIS A 185 11.14 10.18 -4.34
CA HIS A 185 10.82 9.09 -3.41
C HIS A 185 10.26 7.86 -4.11
N PHE A 186 10.25 6.75 -3.38
CA PHE A 186 9.45 5.56 -3.71
C PHE A 186 8.94 4.88 -2.45
N ILE A 187 7.88 4.09 -2.62
CA ILE A 187 7.22 3.37 -1.52
C ILE A 187 7.93 2.02 -1.32
N LEU A 188 8.31 1.74 -0.09
CA LEU A 188 8.84 0.47 0.37
C LEU A 188 7.75 -0.32 1.09
N HIS A 189 7.28 -1.41 0.49
CA HIS A 189 6.29 -2.25 1.15
C HIS A 189 6.86 -2.96 2.37
N CYS A 190 6.08 -3.05 3.46
CA CYS A 190 6.52 -3.72 4.69
C CYS A 190 6.81 -5.22 4.49
N LYS A 191 6.18 -5.86 3.50
CA LYS A 191 6.45 -7.25 3.11
C LYS A 191 7.92 -7.49 2.74
N HIS A 192 8.58 -6.51 2.13
CA HIS A 192 9.98 -6.63 1.71
C HIS A 192 10.96 -6.46 2.87
N TRP A 193 10.56 -5.75 3.92
CA TRP A 193 11.39 -5.52 5.11
C TRP A 193 11.68 -6.82 5.87
N LYS A 194 10.70 -7.73 5.90
CA LYS A 194 10.83 -9.02 6.60
C LYS A 194 11.76 -9.99 5.87
N SER A 195 11.96 -9.82 4.56
CA SER A 195 12.77 -10.74 3.77
C SER A 195 14.26 -10.49 4.00
N LYS A 196 15.01 -11.54 4.32
CA LYS A 196 16.47 -11.46 4.41
C LYS A 196 17.20 -11.60 3.08
N LYS A 197 16.49 -11.99 2.03
CA LYS A 197 17.01 -12.24 0.68
C LYS A 197 16.20 -11.44 -0.35
N GLY A 198 16.77 -11.26 -1.55
CA GLY A 198 16.12 -10.61 -2.68
C GLY A 198 16.49 -9.13 -2.84
N GLN A 199 15.90 -8.49 -3.84
CA GLN A 199 16.32 -7.16 -4.34
C GLN A 199 16.25 -6.04 -3.29
N TYR A 200 15.43 -6.18 -2.25
CA TYR A 200 15.24 -5.17 -1.20
C TYR A 200 16.08 -5.40 0.06
N SER A 201 16.77 -6.54 0.16
CA SER A 201 17.44 -6.94 1.41
C SER A 201 18.54 -5.97 1.83
N PHE A 202 19.16 -5.26 0.88
CA PHE A 202 20.21 -4.28 1.16
C PHE A 202 19.71 -3.11 2.01
N ILE A 203 18.43 -2.71 1.86
CA ILE A 203 17.88 -1.50 2.49
C ILE A 203 18.01 -1.53 4.02
N ARG A 204 17.81 -2.70 4.63
CA ARG A 204 17.90 -2.87 6.09
C ARG A 204 19.34 -2.81 6.62
N ASN A 205 20.32 -2.96 5.73
CA ASN A 205 21.75 -2.99 6.07
C ASN A 205 22.43 -1.64 5.77
N ILE A 206 21.70 -0.68 5.20
CA ILE A 206 22.22 0.67 4.94
C ILE A 206 22.60 1.31 6.27
N LYS A 207 23.80 1.90 6.32
CA LYS A 207 24.25 2.69 7.47
C LYS A 207 23.25 3.79 7.76
N SER A 208 22.89 4.00 9.02
CA SER A 208 21.83 4.93 9.42
C SER A 208 22.23 5.74 10.65
N ALA A 209 21.60 6.89 10.84
CA ALA A 209 21.85 7.74 12.01
C ALA A 209 21.26 7.14 13.30
N GLU A 210 20.13 6.44 13.16
CA GLU A 210 19.45 5.72 14.24
C GLU A 210 19.32 4.25 13.82
N PRO A 211 19.32 3.30 14.77
CA PRO A 211 19.18 1.88 14.45
C PRO A 211 17.87 1.62 13.71
N LEU A 212 17.96 0.93 12.57
CA LEU A 212 16.79 0.56 11.77
C LEU A 212 15.89 -0.43 12.54
N PRO A 213 14.56 -0.30 12.43
CA PRO A 213 13.64 -1.16 13.17
C PRO A 213 13.72 -2.60 12.69
N LYS A 214 13.58 -3.55 13.63
CA LYS A 214 13.52 -4.99 13.31
C LYS A 214 12.35 -5.33 12.39
N GLU A 215 11.22 -4.66 12.57
CA GLU A 215 10.01 -4.86 11.79
C GLU A 215 9.34 -3.55 11.39
N LEU A 216 8.72 -3.53 10.21
CA LEU A 216 7.84 -2.45 9.77
C LEU A 216 6.39 -2.90 9.84
N GLN A 217 5.57 -2.18 10.60
CA GLN A 217 4.13 -2.43 10.70
C GLN A 217 3.37 -1.99 9.43
N TYR A 218 3.86 -0.90 8.83
CA TYR A 218 3.30 -0.27 7.66
C TYR A 218 4.37 -0.09 6.57
N ASN A 219 3.95 -0.05 5.30
CA ASN A 219 4.76 0.46 4.19
C ASN A 219 5.41 1.80 4.58
N SER A 220 6.67 1.92 4.23
CA SER A 220 7.48 3.11 4.51
C SER A 220 7.83 3.80 3.20
N VAL A 221 8.36 5.00 3.27
CA VAL A 221 8.77 5.76 2.09
C VAL A 221 10.25 6.08 2.20
N ILE A 222 11.01 5.80 1.14
CA ILE A 222 12.39 6.26 1.04
C ILE A 222 12.38 7.56 0.25
N ILE A 223 12.93 8.62 0.85
CA ILE A 223 12.97 9.97 0.30
C ILE A 223 14.40 10.42 0.10
N LYS A 224 14.67 11.09 -1.00
CA LYS A 224 15.90 11.82 -1.29
C LYS A 224 15.63 13.32 -1.32
N ASN A 225 16.40 14.10 -0.59
CA ASN A 225 16.32 15.57 -0.64
C ASN A 225 17.25 16.16 -1.72
N LYS A 226 17.20 17.49 -1.91
CA LYS A 226 18.08 18.21 -2.85
C LYS A 226 19.57 18.12 -2.53
N LEU A 227 19.92 17.89 -1.27
CA LEU A 227 21.31 17.71 -0.80
C LEU A 227 21.80 16.26 -0.95
N ASN A 228 21.07 15.42 -1.70
CA ASN A 228 21.37 13.98 -1.87
C ASN A 228 21.42 13.19 -0.56
N HIS A 229 20.75 13.65 0.50
CA HIS A 229 20.53 12.88 1.71
C HIS A 229 19.30 11.99 1.56
N TYR A 230 19.44 10.75 2.02
CA TYR A 230 18.40 9.72 1.99
C TYR A 230 17.76 9.59 3.37
N TYR A 231 16.45 9.37 3.39
CA TYR A 231 15.69 9.18 4.61
C TYR A 231 14.69 8.03 4.45
N LEU A 232 14.59 7.19 5.48
CA LEU A 232 13.50 6.24 5.63
C LEU A 232 12.42 6.87 6.51
N CYS A 233 11.23 7.06 5.94
CA CYS A 233 10.06 7.58 6.64
C CYS A 233 9.13 6.43 7.00
N ILE A 234 9.00 6.16 8.29
CA ILE A 234 8.26 5.04 8.84
C ILE A 234 6.98 5.60 9.48
N PRO A 235 5.79 5.26 8.96
CA PRO A 235 4.54 5.61 9.62
C PRO A 235 4.39 4.85 10.94
N GLN A 236 3.95 5.55 11.98
CA GLN A 236 3.73 5.01 13.32
C GLN A 236 2.41 5.53 13.88
N VAL A 237 1.81 4.73 14.77
CA VAL A 237 0.63 5.14 15.55
C VAL A 237 1.03 6.24 16.51
N LEU A 238 0.22 7.30 16.64
CA LEU A 238 0.47 8.32 17.65
C LEU A 238 0.10 7.78 19.03
N ASP A 239 1.09 7.62 19.89
CA ASP A 239 0.87 7.33 21.30
C ASP A 239 0.28 8.58 21.97
N ILE A 240 -1.03 8.58 22.19
CA ILE A 240 -1.71 9.66 22.92
C ILE A 240 -1.27 9.56 24.38
N ARG A 241 -0.28 10.37 24.75
CA ARG A 241 0.07 10.60 26.16
C ARG A 241 -0.96 11.57 26.76
N GLY A 242 -1.46 11.27 27.96
CA GLY A 242 -2.43 12.15 28.65
C GLY A 242 -1.89 13.56 28.90
N GLU A 243 -2.79 14.51 29.21
CA GLU A 243 -2.52 15.96 29.36
C GLU A 243 -1.48 16.32 30.44
N ASN A 244 -1.05 15.36 31.27
CA ASN A 244 0.02 15.53 32.25
C ASN A 244 1.39 15.41 31.58
N GLN A 245 1.73 16.34 30.69
CA GLN A 245 3.06 16.47 30.08
C GLN A 245 3.95 17.51 30.77
N ALA A 246 3.56 18.00 31.94
CA ALA A 246 4.55 18.57 32.85
C ALA A 246 5.51 17.44 33.26
N PRO A 247 6.84 17.65 33.22
CA PRO A 247 7.73 16.83 34.02
C PRO A 247 7.13 16.78 35.43
N GLN A 248 7.02 15.60 36.03
CA GLN A 248 6.79 15.55 37.47
C GLN A 248 8.04 16.14 38.11
N HIS A 249 8.07 17.46 38.27
CA HIS A 249 9.09 18.14 39.03
C HIS A 249 9.00 17.54 40.43
N SER A 250 9.97 16.71 40.76
CA SER A 250 10.22 16.27 42.12
C SER A 250 10.61 17.51 42.93
N GLY A 251 9.61 18.21 43.47
CA GLY A 251 9.72 19.12 44.60
C GLY A 251 10.64 20.34 44.47
N GLN A 252 11.07 20.76 43.28
CA GLN A 252 11.86 21.98 43.16
C GLN A 252 10.93 23.18 42.90
N VAL A 253 10.69 23.93 43.97
CA VAL A 253 9.99 25.23 43.94
C VAL A 253 10.95 26.23 43.31
N GLU A 254 10.73 26.59 42.06
CA GLU A 254 11.41 27.75 41.45
C GLU A 254 10.52 28.98 41.64
N ALA A 255 11.00 29.94 42.42
CA ALA A 255 10.36 31.23 42.57
C ALA A 255 10.60 32.04 41.29
N LEU A 256 9.52 32.43 40.63
CA LEU A 256 9.55 33.50 39.63
C LEU A 256 9.36 34.81 40.40
N ASP A 257 10.46 35.52 40.65
CA ASP A 257 10.36 36.91 41.13
C ASP A 257 9.83 37.80 39.99
N PRO A 258 8.96 38.79 40.31
CA PRO A 258 8.19 39.58 39.35
C PRO A 258 9.01 40.57 38.51
#